data_AF-A0A527VS38-F1
#
_entry.id   AF-A0A527VS38-F1
#
_cell.length_a   1.000
_cell.length_b   1.000
_cell.length_c   1.000
_cell.angle_alpha   90.00
_cell.angle_beta   90.00
_cell.angle_gamma   90.00
#
_symmetry.space_group_name_H-M   'P 1'
#
loop_
_entity.id
_entity.type
_entity.pdbx_description
1 polymer ?
#
loop_
_entity_poly.entity_id
_entity_poly.type
_entity_poly.pdbx_seq_one_letter_code
_entity_poly.pdbx_strand_id
1 'polypeptide(L)'
;RKLIQKVSPNDFSNEANPFGTFQEIEIGMGLARAHRVTYVGELGWELYVSTEQAAHVFEAITEAGADVGLKLCGLHTLDSCRIEKAFRHFGHDITDEDNVLEAGLGFAVKTSKAGFIGRDAVLRKKEAGLSRRLVQFRLKDP
;
A
#
# COMPACT_ATOMS: atom_id res chain seq x y z
N ARG A 1 -15.37 -0.68 3.55
CA ARG A 1 -16.16 0.28 4.37
C ARG A 1 -17.18 -0.41 5.25
N LYS A 2 -18.16 -1.15 4.69
CA LYS A 2 -19.21 -1.82 5.47
C LYS A 2 -18.70 -2.58 6.70
N LEU A 3 -17.59 -3.33 6.56
CA LEU A 3 -16.99 -4.06 7.67
C LEU A 3 -16.42 -3.15 8.76
N ILE A 4 -15.48 -2.24 8.43
CA ILE A 4 -14.83 -1.39 9.43
C ILE A 4 -15.83 -0.48 10.16
N GLN A 5 -16.90 -0.06 9.51
CA GLN A 5 -17.99 0.72 10.12
C GLN A 5 -18.80 -0.05 11.17
N LYS A 6 -18.71 -1.38 11.21
CA LYS A 6 -19.34 -2.20 12.26
C LYS A 6 -18.52 -2.23 13.56
N VAL A 7 -17.22 -2.01 13.45
CA VAL A 7 -16.27 -2.18 14.56
C VAL A 7 -15.62 -0.86 14.99
N SER A 8 -15.93 0.25 14.31
CA SER A 8 -15.38 1.57 14.59
C SER A 8 -16.47 2.63 14.43
N PRO A 9 -16.62 3.56 15.38
CA PRO A 9 -17.57 4.67 15.27
C PRO A 9 -17.09 5.79 14.34
N ASN A 10 -15.80 5.82 14.00
CA ASN A 10 -15.20 6.88 13.16
C ASN A 10 -15.76 6.92 11.73
N ASP A 11 -15.65 8.09 11.09
CA ASP A 11 -16.03 8.29 9.69
C ASP A 11 -14.94 7.79 8.73
N PHE A 12 -15.32 6.92 7.80
CA PHE A 12 -14.47 6.36 6.73
C PHE A 12 -14.91 6.81 5.32
N SER A 13 -15.66 7.91 5.26
CA SER A 13 -16.00 8.62 4.02
C SER A 13 -14.74 9.08 3.29
N ASN A 14 -14.91 9.42 2.01
CA ASN A 14 -13.77 9.85 1.21
C ASN A 14 -13.28 11.24 1.64
N GLU A 15 -14.21 12.04 2.16
CA GLU A 15 -14.05 13.40 2.63
C GLU A 15 -13.29 13.43 3.96
N ALA A 16 -13.70 12.59 4.93
CA ALA A 16 -13.05 12.53 6.24
C ALA A 16 -11.69 11.82 6.21
N ASN A 17 -11.53 10.80 5.36
CA ASN A 17 -10.26 10.07 5.28
C ASN A 17 -9.88 9.83 3.82
N PRO A 18 -9.32 10.83 3.11
CA PRO A 18 -8.86 10.71 1.73
C PRO A 18 -7.76 9.65 1.53
N PHE A 19 -7.55 9.21 0.29
CA PHE A 19 -6.44 8.29 -0.02
C PHE A 19 -5.09 8.94 0.31
N GLY A 20 -4.15 8.16 0.86
CA GLY A 20 -2.83 8.65 1.24
C GLY A 20 -2.78 9.44 2.55
N THR A 21 -3.89 9.51 3.30
CA THR A 21 -3.92 10.07 4.65
C THR A 21 -4.10 8.96 5.70
N PHE A 22 -3.95 9.34 6.97
CA PHE A 22 -4.31 8.49 8.09
C PHE A 22 -5.19 9.27 9.07
N GLN A 23 -5.91 8.53 9.91
CA GLN A 23 -6.62 9.07 11.07
C GLN A 23 -6.45 8.13 12.26
N GLU A 24 -6.52 8.67 13.47
CA GLU A 24 -6.66 7.91 14.70
C GLU A 24 -8.13 7.48 14.85
N ILE A 25 -8.35 6.22 15.19
CA ILE A 25 -9.68 5.63 15.27
C ILE A 25 -9.83 4.80 16.54
N GLU A 26 -11.08 4.64 16.97
CA GLU A 26 -11.48 3.59 17.88
C GLU A 26 -11.87 2.35 17.06
N ILE A 27 -11.37 1.17 17.41
CA ILE A 27 -11.72 -0.07 16.73
C ILE A 27 -11.79 -1.23 17.72
N GLY A 28 -12.93 -1.91 17.78
CA GLY A 28 -13.17 -2.99 18.74
C GLY A 28 -12.83 -2.56 20.16
N MET A 29 -13.32 -1.39 20.61
CA MET A 29 -13.02 -0.80 21.94
C MET A 29 -11.53 -0.51 22.23
N GLY A 30 -10.64 -0.66 21.24
CA GLY A 30 -9.24 -0.25 21.30
C GLY A 30 -8.95 0.98 20.44
N LEU A 31 -7.69 1.45 20.46
CA LEU A 31 -7.21 2.55 19.63
C LEU A 31 -6.29 2.06 18.52
N ALA A 32 -6.40 2.66 17.34
CA ALA A 32 -5.56 2.35 16.19
C ALA A 32 -5.30 3.58 15.31
N ARG A 33 -4.30 3.47 14.43
CA ARG A 33 -4.22 4.34 13.25
C ARG A 33 -4.71 3.60 12.02
N ALA A 34 -5.63 4.21 11.28
CA ALA A 34 -6.09 3.70 10.00
C ALA A 34 -5.45 4.51 8.87
N HIS A 35 -4.50 3.89 8.17
CA HIS A 35 -3.85 4.50 6.99
C HIS A 35 -4.62 4.08 5.75
N ARG A 36 -5.17 5.03 4.98
CA ARG A 36 -5.93 4.73 3.77
C ARG A 36 -5.00 4.49 2.59
N VAL A 37 -4.40 3.30 2.59
CA VAL A 37 -3.51 2.75 1.58
C VAL A 37 -3.66 1.23 1.58
N THR A 38 -3.45 0.59 0.44
CA THR A 38 -3.42 -0.87 0.33
C THR A 38 -2.35 -1.31 -0.66
N TYR A 39 -1.72 -2.45 -0.39
CA TYR A 39 -0.78 -3.05 -1.33
C TYR A 39 -1.46 -3.98 -2.37
N VAL A 40 -2.75 -4.30 -2.18
CA VAL A 40 -3.57 -5.03 -3.16
C VAL A 40 -4.29 -4.11 -4.14
N GLY A 41 -4.25 -2.78 -3.93
CA GLY A 41 -4.84 -1.77 -4.80
C GLY A 41 -6.38 -1.74 -4.82
N GLU A 42 -7.00 -2.25 -3.77
CA GLU A 42 -8.44 -2.17 -3.50
C GLU A 42 -8.74 -1.21 -2.35
N LEU A 43 -10.03 -0.93 -2.12
CA LEU A 43 -10.47 -0.13 -0.97
C LEU A 43 -10.13 -0.86 0.34
N GLY A 44 -9.33 -0.21 1.18
CA GLY A 44 -8.99 -0.73 2.49
C GLY A 44 -8.11 0.24 3.28
N TRP A 45 -7.66 -0.25 4.43
CA TRP A 45 -6.78 0.45 5.34
C TRP A 45 -5.73 -0.52 5.87
N GLU A 46 -4.54 -0.01 6.11
CA GLU A 46 -3.60 -0.62 7.04
C GLU A 46 -3.96 -0.15 8.46
N LEU A 47 -4.19 -1.10 9.36
CA LEU A 47 -4.54 -0.84 10.75
C LEU A 47 -3.33 -1.08 11.63
N TYR A 48 -2.83 -0.02 12.23
CA TYR A 48 -1.72 -0.07 13.18
C TYR A 48 -2.30 -0.04 14.60
N VAL A 49 -2.21 -1.18 15.28
CA VAL A 49 -2.73 -1.42 16.62
C VAL A 49 -1.58 -1.68 17.59
N SER A 50 -1.75 -1.37 18.87
CA SER A 50 -0.78 -1.80 19.88
C SER A 50 -0.76 -3.33 19.99
N THR A 51 0.40 -3.90 20.27
CA THR A 51 0.58 -5.36 20.36
C THR A 51 -0.39 -6.01 21.36
N GLU A 52 -0.63 -5.35 22.49
CA GLU A 52 -1.54 -5.81 23.54
C GLU A 52 -3.00 -5.90 23.09
N GLN A 53 -3.39 -5.09 22.11
CA GLN A 53 -4.76 -5.05 21.57
C GLN A 53 -4.90 -5.84 20.27
N ALA A 54 -3.81 -6.32 19.67
CA ALA A 54 -3.81 -6.86 18.31
C ALA A 54 -4.72 -8.09 18.16
N ALA A 55 -4.69 -9.03 19.13
CA ALA A 55 -5.56 -10.19 19.13
C ALA A 55 -7.04 -9.79 19.23
N HIS A 56 -7.36 -8.90 20.17
CA HIS A 56 -8.72 -8.42 20.39
C HIS A 56 -9.30 -7.72 19.15
N VAL A 57 -8.54 -6.80 18.55
CA VAL A 57 -8.98 -6.08 17.34
C VAL A 57 -9.17 -7.05 16.17
N PHE A 58 -8.27 -8.02 16.01
CA PHE A 58 -8.40 -9.04 14.97
C PHE A 58 -9.67 -9.89 15.15
N GLU A 59 -9.96 -10.34 16.37
CA GLU A 59 -11.17 -11.08 16.70
C GLU A 59 -12.43 -10.26 16.43
N ALA A 60 -12.46 -8.99 16.88
CA ALA A 60 -13.59 -8.09 16.66
C ALA A 60 -13.89 -7.87 15.16
N ILE A 61 -12.84 -7.68 14.34
CA ILE A 61 -12.99 -7.57 12.87
C ILE A 61 -13.52 -8.88 12.28
N THR A 62 -12.98 -10.02 12.74
CA THR A 62 -13.32 -11.33 12.18
C THR A 62 -14.77 -11.71 12.49
N GLU A 63 -15.21 -11.48 13.73
CA GLU A 63 -16.59 -11.71 14.17
C GLU A 63 -17.57 -10.83 13.40
N ALA A 64 -17.29 -9.52 13.29
CA ALA A 64 -18.10 -8.59 12.50
C ALA A 64 -18.07 -8.87 10.99
N GLY A 65 -17.09 -9.66 10.53
CA GLY A 65 -16.87 -10.05 9.14
C GLY A 65 -17.70 -11.24 8.66
N ALA A 66 -18.30 -11.99 9.58
CA ALA A 66 -18.99 -13.25 9.28
C ALA A 66 -20.15 -13.08 8.29
N ASP A 67 -20.91 -11.99 8.41
CA ASP A 67 -22.10 -11.73 7.58
C ASP A 67 -21.79 -11.00 6.26
N VAL A 68 -20.56 -10.49 6.10
CA VAL A 68 -20.10 -9.80 4.88
C VAL A 68 -19.14 -10.66 4.05
N GLY A 69 -18.97 -11.94 4.41
CA GLY A 69 -18.15 -12.88 3.68
C GLY A 69 -16.64 -12.60 3.78
N LEU A 70 -16.19 -12.08 4.92
CA LEU A 70 -14.76 -11.87 5.19
C LEU A 70 -13.98 -13.17 4.97
N LYS A 71 -12.84 -13.06 4.30
CA LYS A 71 -11.88 -14.15 4.15
C LYS A 71 -10.49 -13.68 4.54
N LEU A 72 -9.79 -14.51 5.27
CA LEU A 72 -8.37 -14.31 5.53
C LEU A 72 -7.59 -14.65 4.26
N CYS A 73 -6.60 -13.83 3.94
CA CYS A 73 -5.72 -14.02 2.80
C CYS A 73 -4.26 -14.03 3.26
N GLY A 74 -3.45 -14.83 2.59
CA GLY A 74 -2.02 -14.97 2.88
C GLY A 74 -1.16 -14.13 1.94
N LEU A 75 0.16 -14.25 2.12
CA LEU A 75 1.15 -13.49 1.36
C LEU A 75 1.11 -13.76 -0.16
N HIS A 76 0.76 -14.98 -0.60
CA HIS A 76 0.67 -15.26 -2.05
C HIS A 76 -0.49 -14.52 -2.72
N THR A 77 -1.62 -14.34 -2.02
CA THR A 77 -2.72 -13.51 -2.54
C THR A 77 -2.29 -12.05 -2.63
N LEU A 78 -1.57 -11.56 -1.60
CA LEU A 78 -1.01 -10.21 -1.60
C LEU A 78 -0.07 -10.01 -2.79
N ASP A 79 0.82 -10.97 -3.06
CA ASP A 79 1.77 -10.93 -4.17
C ASP A 79 1.07 -10.97 -5.54
N SER A 80 0.03 -11.81 -5.69
CA SER A 80 -0.78 -11.81 -6.91
C SER A 80 -1.44 -10.44 -7.17
N CYS A 81 -2.13 -9.89 -6.17
CA CYS A 81 -2.85 -8.63 -6.33
C CYS A 81 -1.89 -7.45 -6.56
N ARG A 82 -0.77 -7.37 -5.83
CA ARG A 82 0.19 -6.26 -6.00
C ARG A 82 0.83 -6.27 -7.39
N ILE A 83 1.04 -7.46 -7.98
CA ILE A 83 1.51 -7.61 -9.36
C ILE A 83 0.47 -7.04 -10.34
N GLU A 84 -0.82 -7.32 -10.17
CA GLU A 84 -1.89 -6.74 -11.03
C GLU A 84 -1.93 -5.21 -10.98
N LYS A 85 -1.52 -4.59 -9.87
CA LYS A 85 -1.40 -3.12 -9.72
C LYS A 85 -0.04 -2.58 -10.19
N ALA A 86 0.87 -3.44 -10.63
CA ALA A 86 2.26 -3.13 -10.94
C ALA A 86 3.00 -2.44 -9.77
N PHE A 87 2.70 -2.80 -8.53
CA PHE A 87 3.47 -2.32 -7.38
C PHE A 87 4.82 -3.04 -7.29
N ARG A 88 5.87 -2.24 -7.05
CA ARG A 88 7.25 -2.74 -6.97
C ARG A 88 7.55 -3.24 -5.56
N HIS A 89 8.13 -4.41 -5.48
CA HIS A 89 8.67 -5.03 -4.28
C HIS A 89 10.20 -4.89 -4.29
N PHE A 90 10.73 -4.13 -3.32
CA PHE A 90 12.17 -3.97 -3.15
C PHE A 90 12.83 -5.30 -2.75
N GLY A 91 13.92 -5.67 -3.41
CA GLY A 91 14.58 -6.97 -3.29
C GLY A 91 14.08 -8.03 -4.28
N HIS A 92 12.96 -7.79 -4.96
CA HIS A 92 12.44 -8.71 -6.00
C HIS A 92 12.34 -8.05 -7.38
N ASP A 93 11.56 -6.97 -7.51
CA ASP A 93 11.43 -6.27 -8.81
C ASP A 93 12.53 -5.23 -9.03
N ILE A 94 13.04 -4.67 -7.93
CA ILE A 94 14.05 -3.61 -7.92
C ILE A 94 15.03 -3.80 -6.78
N THR A 95 16.27 -3.38 -6.97
CA THR A 95 17.29 -3.30 -5.90
C THR A 95 17.96 -1.92 -5.89
N ASP A 96 19.05 -1.79 -5.14
CA ASP A 96 19.94 -0.62 -5.18
C ASP A 96 20.73 -0.49 -6.50
N GLU A 97 20.72 -1.53 -7.35
CA GLU A 97 21.31 -1.51 -8.70
C GLU A 97 20.39 -0.88 -9.76
N ASP A 98 19.12 -0.63 -9.43
CA ASP A 98 18.14 -0.09 -10.36
C ASP A 98 17.97 1.42 -10.24
N ASN A 99 17.96 2.11 -11.38
CA ASN A 99 17.64 3.51 -11.38
C ASN A 99 16.11 3.70 -11.25
N VAL A 100 15.68 4.56 -10.32
CA VAL A 100 14.27 4.86 -10.05
C VAL A 100 13.46 5.24 -11.30
N LEU A 101 14.08 5.87 -12.31
CA LEU A 101 13.41 6.21 -13.56
C LEU A 101 13.20 4.98 -14.46
N GLU A 102 14.19 4.11 -14.53
CA GLU A 102 14.16 2.85 -15.29
C GLU A 102 13.18 1.85 -14.66
N ALA A 103 13.07 1.87 -13.34
CA ALA A 103 12.07 1.12 -12.57
C ALA A 103 10.62 1.61 -12.78
N GLY A 104 10.41 2.76 -13.45
CA GLY A 104 9.09 3.36 -13.64
C GLY A 104 8.55 4.09 -12.41
N LEU A 105 9.41 4.40 -11.42
CA LEU A 105 9.05 5.06 -10.16
C LEU A 105 9.36 6.57 -10.18
N GLY A 106 9.55 7.16 -11.36
CA GLY A 106 9.86 8.60 -11.50
C GLY A 106 8.81 9.53 -10.88
N PHE A 107 7.55 9.09 -10.78
CA PHE A 107 6.48 9.84 -10.11
C PHE A 107 6.74 10.05 -8.61
N ALA A 108 7.54 9.19 -7.97
CA ALA A 108 7.91 9.30 -6.56
C ALA A 108 9.08 10.25 -6.31
N VAL A 109 9.68 10.83 -7.37
CA VAL A 109 10.88 11.69 -7.25
C VAL A 109 10.54 13.16 -7.48
N LYS A 110 10.63 13.96 -6.42
CA LYS A 110 10.43 15.42 -6.49
C LYS A 110 11.74 16.14 -6.84
N THR A 111 12.07 16.22 -8.14
CA THR A 111 13.32 16.84 -8.62
C THR A 111 13.45 18.34 -8.33
N SER A 112 12.33 19.03 -8.06
CA SER A 112 12.29 20.43 -7.65
C SER A 112 12.68 20.67 -6.19
N LYS A 113 12.82 19.62 -5.37
CA LYS A 113 13.35 19.74 -4.01
C LYS A 113 14.81 20.19 -4.07
N ALA A 114 15.20 21.10 -3.17
CA ALA A 114 16.53 21.70 -3.13
C ALA A 114 17.66 20.67 -3.06
N GLY A 115 17.49 19.59 -2.31
CA GLY A 115 18.47 18.49 -2.22
C GLY A 115 17.88 17.20 -1.66
N PHE A 116 18.41 16.07 -2.13
CA PHE A 116 18.21 14.72 -1.59
C PHE A 116 19.33 13.79 -2.12
N ILE A 117 19.60 12.71 -1.39
CA ILE A 117 20.61 11.72 -1.79
C ILE A 117 20.21 11.13 -3.16
N GLY A 118 21.13 11.19 -4.12
CA GLY A 118 20.90 10.68 -5.49
C GLY A 118 20.25 11.68 -6.46
N ARG A 119 19.95 12.92 -6.07
CA ARG A 119 19.32 13.94 -6.94
C ARG A 119 20.05 14.12 -8.27
N ASP A 120 21.36 14.33 -8.24
CA ASP A 120 22.15 14.58 -9.45
C ASP A 120 22.20 13.34 -10.36
N ALA A 121 22.22 12.14 -9.77
CA ALA A 121 22.16 10.91 -10.53
C ALA A 121 20.81 10.76 -11.27
N VAL A 122 19.70 11.14 -10.63
CA VAL A 122 18.38 11.16 -11.27
C VAL A 122 18.34 12.18 -12.41
N LEU A 123 18.84 13.40 -12.20
CA LEU A 123 18.85 14.44 -13.23
C LEU A 123 19.70 14.03 -14.44
N ARG A 124 20.91 13.52 -14.21
CA ARG A 124 21.77 13.00 -15.28
C ARG A 124 21.10 11.88 -16.06
N LYS A 125 20.44 10.93 -15.40
CA LYS A 125 19.71 9.85 -16.08
C LYS A 125 18.53 10.38 -16.89
N LYS A 126 17.81 11.39 -16.38
CA LYS A 126 16.71 12.04 -17.10
C LYS A 126 17.19 12.73 -18.36
N GLU A 127 18.33 13.42 -18.31
CA GLU A 127 18.95 14.08 -19.47
C GLU A 127 19.50 13.08 -20.50
N ALA A 128 20.19 12.03 -20.03
CA ALA A 128 20.78 11.01 -20.90
C ALA A 128 19.74 10.06 -21.53
N GLY A 129 18.54 9.96 -20.95
CA GLY A 129 17.52 8.99 -21.35
C GLY A 129 17.68 7.62 -20.68
N LEU A 130 16.67 6.76 -20.86
CA LEU A 130 16.62 5.43 -20.25
C LEU A 130 17.23 4.39 -21.20
N SER A 131 18.16 3.59 -20.71
CA SER A 131 18.75 2.47 -21.48
C SER A 131 18.03 1.14 -21.26
N ARG A 132 17.23 1.05 -20.19
CA ARG A 132 16.37 -0.10 -19.87
C ARG A 132 15.10 0.37 -19.16
N ARG A 133 14.07 -0.47 -19.14
CA ARG A 133 12.80 -0.20 -18.44
C ARG A 133 12.23 -1.49 -17.86
N LEU A 134 11.72 -1.42 -16.63
CA LEU A 134 10.92 -2.50 -16.05
C LEU A 134 9.56 -2.55 -16.75
N VAL A 135 9.15 -3.74 -17.19
CA VAL A 135 7.87 -3.99 -17.87
C VAL A 135 7.19 -5.22 -17.30
N GLN A 136 5.87 -5.31 -17.46
CA GLN A 136 5.08 -6.46 -17.04
C GLN A 136 4.66 -7.30 -18.25
N PHE A 137 4.74 -8.61 -18.11
CA PHE A 137 4.32 -9.56 -19.14
C PHE A 137 3.13 -10.39 -18.64
N ARG A 138 2.20 -10.69 -19.56
CA ARG A 138 1.16 -11.70 -19.35
C ARG A 138 1.42 -12.85 -20.30
N LEU A 139 1.71 -14.03 -19.75
CA LEU A 139 1.88 -15.25 -20.55
C LEU A 139 0.56 -15.62 -21.24
N LYS A 140 0.63 -16.19 -22.44
CA LYS A 140 -0.55 -16.62 -23.21
C LYS A 140 -0.99 -18.04 -22.86
N ASP A 141 -0.06 -18.85 -22.36
CA ASP A 141 -0.27 -20.22 -21.91
C ASP A 141 0.22 -20.31 -20.45
N PRO A 142 -0.69 -20.22 -19.47
CA PRO A 142 -0.36 -20.12 -18.05
C PRO A 142 -0.05 -21.46 -17.38
#